data_AF-A0A2P4XHN2-F1
#
_entry.id   AF-A0A2P4XHN2-F1
#
_cell.length_a   1.000
_cell.length_b   1.000
_cell.length_c   1.000
_cell.angle_alpha   90.00
_cell.angle_beta   90.00
_cell.angle_gamma   90.00
#
_symmetry.space_group_name_H-M   'P 1'
#
loop_
_entity.id
_entity.type
_entity.pdbx_description
1 polymer ?
#
loop_
_entity_poly.entity_id
_entity_poly.type
_entity_poly.pdbx_seq_one_letter_code
_entity_poly.pdbx_strand_id
1 'polypeptide(L)'
;MWRQELRWMMHVVRAQDQELRLDRWLRLQFPSLPQSFIQTQLRKRKIRLQSVNASSLQTTGANSLLLEGSVVAIDAHLFQSKLQPLITQQLEQKKMTQKQSLMMDKKLQQLKQCVVYQDEQFVVLNKPQGLAVQDGSALT
;
A
#
# COMPACT_ATOMS: atom_id res chain seq x y z
N MET A 1 -14.21 3.46 0.41
CA MET A 1 -13.89 4.62 -0.45
C MET A 1 -13.87 5.84 0.45
N TRP A 2 -12.85 6.69 0.35
CA TRP A 2 -12.71 7.86 1.22
C TRP A 2 -13.68 8.95 0.78
N ARG A 3 -14.43 9.55 1.72
CA ARG A 3 -15.31 10.70 1.48
C ARG A 3 -14.91 11.85 2.39
N GLN A 4 -14.77 13.04 1.82
CA GLN A 4 -14.49 14.23 2.62
C GLN A 4 -15.79 14.81 3.16
N GLU A 5 -15.84 15.03 4.47
CA GLU A 5 -16.95 15.67 5.16
C GLU A 5 -16.38 16.66 6.19
N LEU A 6 -16.62 17.95 5.96
CA LEU A 6 -16.08 19.04 6.79
C LEU A 6 -14.54 18.96 6.92
N ARG A 7 -14.04 18.89 8.16
CA ARG A 7 -12.63 18.76 8.54
C ARG A 7 -12.11 17.32 8.39
N TRP A 8 -12.95 16.33 8.12
CA TRP A 8 -12.57 14.92 8.20
C TRP A 8 -12.67 14.24 6.83
N MET A 9 -11.80 13.26 6.65
CA MET A 9 -11.81 12.29 5.57
C MET A 9 -12.25 10.96 6.17
N MET A 10 -13.39 10.44 5.73
CA MET A 10 -14.07 9.31 6.33
C MET A 10 -13.93 8.06 5.45
N HIS A 11 -13.67 6.93 6.09
CA HIS A 11 -13.61 5.61 5.45
C HIS A 11 -14.48 4.63 6.21
N VAL A 12 -15.46 4.05 5.50
CA VAL A 12 -16.30 2.98 6.03
C VAL A 12 -15.52 1.66 5.97
N VAL A 13 -15.38 1.01 7.13
CA VAL A 13 -14.76 -0.30 7.29
C VAL A 13 -15.63 -1.36 6.61
N ARG A 14 -15.01 -2.25 5.84
CA ARG A 14 -15.67 -3.35 5.11
C ARG A 14 -15.62 -4.64 5.91
N ALA A 15 -16.48 -5.62 5.58
CA ALA A 15 -16.49 -6.96 6.18
C ALA A 15 -15.10 -7.60 6.28
N GLN A 16 -14.30 -7.51 5.21
CA GLN A 16 -12.95 -8.09 5.15
C GLN A 16 -11.95 -7.50 6.17
N ASP A 17 -12.25 -6.31 6.71
CA ASP A 17 -11.39 -5.58 7.62
C ASP A 17 -11.91 -5.65 9.08
N GLN A 18 -12.95 -6.46 9.34
CA GLN A 18 -13.49 -6.69 10.68
C GLN A 18 -12.42 -7.32 11.60
N GLU A 19 -12.51 -7.02 12.90
CA GLU A 19 -11.63 -7.51 13.97
C GLU A 19 -10.15 -7.16 13.81
N LEU A 20 -9.80 -6.38 12.79
CA LEU A 20 -8.49 -5.78 12.69
C LEU A 20 -8.37 -4.65 13.70
N ARG A 21 -7.21 -4.57 14.33
CA ARG A 21 -6.86 -3.38 15.11
C ARG A 21 -6.69 -2.18 14.19
N LEU A 22 -7.16 -1.01 14.62
CA LEU A 22 -7.10 0.24 13.87
C LEU A 22 -5.67 0.59 13.41
N ASP A 23 -4.67 0.46 14.28
CA ASP A 23 -3.28 0.75 13.94
C ASP A 23 -2.70 -0.20 12.88
N ARG A 24 -3.05 -1.49 12.98
CA ARG A 24 -2.68 -2.51 11.99
C ARG A 24 -3.37 -2.25 10.65
N TRP A 25 -4.67 -1.95 10.67
CA TRP A 25 -5.42 -1.62 9.47
C TRP A 25 -4.85 -0.38 8.76
N LEU A 26 -4.54 0.70 9.49
CA LEU A 26 -3.90 1.89 8.91
C LEU A 26 -2.56 1.55 8.24
N ARG A 27 -1.79 0.62 8.81
CA ARG A 27 -0.53 0.17 8.22
C ARG A 27 -0.72 -0.65 6.95
N LEU A 28 -1.80 -1.43 6.87
CA LEU A 28 -2.17 -2.17 5.66
C LEU A 28 -2.68 -1.25 4.56
N GLN A 29 -3.42 -0.18 4.92
CA GLN A 29 -3.89 0.82 3.96
C GLN A 29 -2.75 1.75 3.50
N PHE A 30 -1.80 2.05 4.38
CA PHE A 30 -0.66 2.93 4.12
C PHE A 30 0.70 2.27 4.46
N PRO A 31 1.14 1.23 3.73
CA PRO A 31 2.39 0.51 3.98
C PRO A 31 3.66 1.35 4.09
N SER A 32 3.71 2.49 3.41
CA SER A 32 4.86 3.40 3.41
C SER A 32 4.96 4.28 4.66
N LEU A 33 3.93 4.30 5.52
CA LEU A 33 3.96 5.09 6.74
C LEU A 33 4.62 4.33 7.90
N PRO A 34 5.53 4.98 8.64
CA PRO A 34 6.11 4.38 9.82
C PRO A 34 5.07 4.27 10.95
N GLN A 35 5.15 3.20 11.74
CA GLN A 35 4.23 2.95 12.85
C GLN A 35 4.24 4.07 13.90
N SER A 36 5.41 4.66 14.15
CA SER A 36 5.58 5.79 15.08
C SER A 36 4.77 7.02 14.65
N PHE A 37 4.62 7.25 13.34
CA PHE A 37 3.80 8.33 12.81
C PHE A 37 2.32 8.05 13.07
N ILE A 38 1.83 6.85 12.75
CA ILE A 38 0.44 6.44 12.99
C ILE A 38 0.07 6.61 14.47
N GLN A 39 0.90 6.10 15.38
CA GLN A 39 0.71 6.24 16.82
C GLN A 39 0.72 7.71 17.27
N THR A 40 1.59 8.54 16.69
CA THR A 40 1.64 9.98 17.00
C THR A 40 0.36 10.69 16.56
N GLN A 41 -0.18 10.37 15.38
CA GLN A 41 -1.43 10.99 14.90
C GLN A 41 -2.65 10.54 15.71
N LEU A 42 -2.68 9.28 16.14
CA LEU A 42 -3.70 8.76 17.05
C LEU A 42 -3.65 9.49 18.42
N ARG A 43 -2.45 9.66 19.00
CA ARG A 43 -2.27 10.44 20.25
C ARG A 43 -2.67 11.90 20.09
N LYS A 44 -2.37 12.52 18.95
CA LYS A 44 -2.80 13.89 18.59
C LYS A 44 -4.29 14.02 18.24
N ARG A 45 -5.06 12.92 18.31
CA ARG A 45 -6.50 12.85 17.96
C ARG A 45 -6.82 13.31 16.53
N LYS A 46 -5.84 13.19 15.62
CA LYS A 46 -5.98 13.47 14.19
C LYS A 46 -6.57 12.30 13.42
N ILE A 47 -6.64 11.14 14.05
CA ILE A 47 -7.33 9.95 13.56
C ILE A 47 -8.31 9.52 14.65
N ARG A 48 -9.55 9.22 14.26
CA ARG A 48 -10.64 8.82 15.15
C ARG A 48 -11.39 7.64 14.54
N LEU A 49 -12.07 6.89 15.39
CA LEU A 49 -12.96 5.81 14.99
C LEU A 49 -14.37 6.14 15.52
N GLN A 50 -15.35 6.00 14.64
CA GLN A 50 -16.76 5.97 14.99
C GLN A 50 -17.23 4.53 14.88
N SER A 51 -17.58 3.93 16.02
CA SER A 51 -18.20 2.61 16.05
C SER A 51 -19.64 2.70 15.54
N VAL A 52 -20.14 1.60 15.00
CA VAL A 52 -21.54 1.48 14.51
C VAL A 52 -22.56 1.82 15.59
N ASN A 53 -22.26 1.46 16.85
CA ASN A 53 -23.15 1.69 18.00
C ASN A 53 -22.98 3.09 18.61
N ALA A 54 -22.08 3.92 18.09
CA ALA A 54 -21.76 5.23 18.63
C ALA A 54 -22.16 6.35 17.65
N SER A 55 -23.06 7.21 18.10
CA SER A 55 -23.53 8.36 17.31
C SER A 55 -22.47 9.45 17.10
N SER A 56 -21.29 9.35 17.74
CA SER A 56 -20.24 10.37 17.71
C SER A 56 -18.85 9.79 17.49
N LEU A 57 -17.94 10.63 16.95
CA LEU A 57 -16.53 10.33 16.75
C LEU A 57 -15.81 10.21 18.09
N GLN A 58 -15.57 8.98 18.54
CA GLN A 58 -14.95 8.73 19.82
C GLN A 58 -13.42 8.85 19.76
N THR A 59 -12.82 9.34 20.85
CA THR A 59 -11.37 9.26 21.04
C THR A 59 -11.02 7.81 21.25
N THR A 60 -10.42 7.19 20.24
CA THR A 60 -10.25 5.75 20.23
C THR A 60 -8.76 5.42 20.34
N GLY A 61 -8.43 4.50 21.25
CA GLY A 61 -7.07 3.99 21.40
C GLY A 61 -6.61 3.22 20.15
N ALA A 62 -5.30 3.20 19.92
CA ALA A 62 -4.68 2.49 18.78
C ALA A 62 -5.05 0.99 18.72
N ASN A 63 -5.38 0.40 19.87
CA ASN A 63 -5.72 -1.01 20.04
C ASN A 63 -7.19 -1.35 19.74
N SER A 64 -8.00 -0.38 19.35
CA SER A 64 -9.41 -0.61 19.04
C SER A 64 -9.57 -1.57 17.86
N LEU A 65 -10.53 -2.48 18.01
CA LEU A 65 -10.93 -3.38 16.94
C LEU A 65 -11.93 -2.67 16.04
N LEU A 66 -11.75 -2.88 14.73
CA LEU A 66 -12.66 -2.41 13.72
C LEU A 66 -13.85 -3.37 13.62
N LEU A 67 -15.05 -2.81 13.54
CA LEU A 67 -16.27 -3.56 13.20
C LEU A 67 -16.70 -3.15 11.80
N GLU A 68 -17.28 -4.07 11.05
CA GLU A 68 -17.91 -3.74 9.77
C GLU A 68 -18.90 -2.58 9.94
N GLY A 69 -18.88 -1.62 9.00
CA GLY A 69 -19.73 -0.43 9.07
C GLY A 69 -19.21 0.68 10.00
N SER A 70 -18.17 0.42 10.81
CA SER A 70 -17.49 1.49 11.55
C SER A 70 -16.85 2.49 10.59
N VAL A 71 -16.69 3.74 11.03
CA VAL A 71 -16.10 4.79 10.20
C VAL A 71 -14.79 5.27 10.81
N VAL A 72 -13.71 5.13 10.05
CA VAL A 72 -12.40 5.73 10.38
C VAL A 72 -12.37 7.14 9.82
N ALA A 73 -12.19 8.13 10.70
CA ALA A 73 -12.08 9.53 10.32
C ALA A 73 -10.64 10.03 10.51
N ILE A 74 -10.09 10.61 9.46
CA ILE A 74 -8.75 11.21 9.44
C ILE A 74 -8.89 12.70 9.16
N ASP A 75 -8.17 13.54 9.89
CA ASP A 75 -8.14 14.99 9.64
C ASP A 75 -7.78 15.27 8.16
N ALA A 76 -8.60 16.06 7.47
CA ALA A 76 -8.52 16.26 6.03
C ALA A 76 -7.18 16.90 5.60
N HIS A 77 -6.64 17.81 6.41
CA HIS A 77 -5.35 18.42 6.15
C HIS A 77 -4.21 17.37 6.27
N LEU A 78 -4.26 16.52 7.30
CA LEU A 78 -3.33 15.38 7.41
C LEU A 78 -3.47 14.44 6.20
N PHE A 79 -4.69 14.15 5.77
CA PHE A 79 -4.94 13.28 4.62
C PHE A 79 -4.37 13.86 3.33
N GLN A 80 -4.69 15.11 3.00
CA GLN A 80 -4.23 15.76 1.78
C GLN A 80 -2.70 15.94 1.76
N SER A 81 -2.10 16.37 2.87
CA SER A 81 -0.66 16.66 2.93
C SER A 81 0.24 15.43 2.94
N LYS A 82 -0.21 14.30 3.51
CA LYS A 82 0.65 13.12 3.74
C LYS A 82 0.09 11.81 3.19
N LEU A 83 -1.23 11.59 3.20
CA LEU A 83 -1.82 10.30 2.83
C LEU A 83 -2.19 10.23 1.34
N GLN A 84 -2.75 11.31 0.78
CA GLN A 84 -3.11 11.42 -0.62
C GLN A 84 -1.94 11.18 -1.58
N PRO A 85 -0.75 11.78 -1.42
CA PRO A 85 0.37 11.51 -2.32
C PRO A 85 0.80 10.04 -2.29
N LEU A 86 0.74 9.39 -1.12
CA LEU A 86 1.08 7.97 -0.97
C LEU A 86 0.09 7.07 -1.70
N ILE A 87 -1.22 7.37 -1.61
CA ILE A 87 -2.25 6.65 -2.36
C ILE A 87 -2.02 6.82 -3.87
N THR A 88 -1.75 8.06 -4.33
CA THR A 88 -1.50 8.33 -5.75
C THR A 88 -0.28 7.54 -6.25
N GLN A 89 0.83 7.56 -5.51
CA GLN A 89 2.03 6.79 -5.84
C GLN A 89 1.77 5.28 -5.90
N GLN A 90 1.00 4.73 -4.96
CA GLN A 90 0.62 3.31 -4.99
C GLN A 90 -0.25 2.96 -6.19
N LEU A 91 -1.20 3.83 -6.56
CA LEU A 91 -2.06 3.62 -7.73
C LEU A 91 -1.25 3.72 -9.03
N GLU A 92 -0.31 4.66 -9.12
CA GLU A 92 0.61 4.80 -10.25
C GLU A 92 1.53 3.59 -10.38
N GLN A 93 2.14 3.13 -9.29
CA GLN A 93 2.94 1.91 -9.26
C GLN A 93 2.12 0.71 -9.72
N LYS A 94 0.90 0.51 -9.18
CA LYS A 94 0.03 -0.60 -9.58
C LYS A 94 -0.36 -0.55 -11.06
N LYS A 95 -0.64 0.64 -11.61
CA LYS A 95 -0.90 0.84 -13.04
C LYS A 95 0.34 0.56 -13.89
N MET A 96 1.52 0.99 -13.44
CA MET A 96 2.79 0.68 -14.10
C MET A 96 3.05 -0.82 -14.10
N THR A 97 2.86 -1.53 -12.99
CA THR A 97 3.03 -2.99 -12.91
C THR A 97 2.07 -3.72 -13.85
N GLN A 98 0.81 -3.28 -13.96
CA GLN A 98 -0.18 -3.85 -14.88
C GLN A 98 0.18 -3.59 -16.35
N LYS A 99 0.64 -2.38 -16.68
CA LYS A 99 1.12 -2.06 -18.04
C LYS A 99 2.42 -2.80 -18.39
N GLN A 100 3.30 -2.99 -17.40
CA GLN A 100 4.51 -3.80 -17.52
C GLN A 100 4.16 -5.28 -17.76
N SER A 101 3.10 -5.83 -17.15
CA SER A 101 2.64 -7.20 -17.38
C SER A 101 2.32 -7.49 -18.85
N LEU A 102 1.71 -6.55 -19.59
CA LEU A 102 1.42 -6.70 -21.02
C LEU A 102 2.67 -6.60 -21.91
N MET A 103 3.65 -5.80 -21.50
CA MET A 103 4.97 -5.74 -22.16
C MET A 103 5.89 -6.89 -21.74
N MET A 104 5.58 -7.56 -20.62
CA MET A 104 6.35 -8.66 -20.07
C MET A 104 6.30 -9.86 -21.02
N ASP A 105 5.16 -10.14 -21.66
CA ASP A 105 5.03 -11.30 -22.56
C ASP A 105 6.01 -11.26 -23.74
N LYS A 106 6.17 -10.10 -24.39
CA LYS A 106 7.17 -9.93 -25.46
C LYS A 106 8.59 -10.08 -24.94
N LYS A 107 8.88 -9.53 -23.76
CA LYS A 107 10.20 -9.61 -23.13
C LYS A 107 10.52 -11.02 -22.63
N LEU A 108 9.51 -11.76 -22.18
CA LEU A 108 9.60 -13.16 -21.76
C LEU A 108 9.86 -14.06 -22.97
N GLN A 109 9.20 -13.79 -24.10
CA GLN A 109 9.49 -14.46 -25.37
C GLN A 109 10.93 -14.21 -25.82
N GLN A 110 11.41 -12.97 -25.73
CA GLN A 110 12.81 -12.65 -26.04
C GLN A 110 13.80 -13.36 -25.09
N LEU A 111 13.52 -13.41 -23.79
CA LEU A 111 14.37 -14.13 -22.82
C LEU A 111 14.39 -15.64 -23.07
N LYS A 112 13.25 -16.22 -23.43
CA LYS A 112 13.16 -17.64 -23.83
C LYS A 112 14.00 -17.94 -25.06
N GLN A 113 14.08 -17.02 -26.03
CA GLN A 113 14.95 -17.16 -27.20
C GLN A 113 16.45 -17.10 -26.87
N CYS A 114 16.82 -16.53 -25.73
CA CYS A 114 18.20 -16.52 -25.24
C CYS A 114 18.59 -17.83 -24.53
N VAL A 115 17.67 -18.76 -24.26
CA VAL A 115 18.01 -20.04 -23.63
C VAL A 115 18.67 -20.96 -24.65
N VAL A 116 19.93 -21.32 -24.41
CA VAL A 116 20.69 -22.26 -25.24
C VAL A 116 20.50 -23.69 -24.77
N TYR A 117 20.36 -23.88 -23.45
CA TYR A 117 20.20 -25.18 -22.83
C TYR A 117 19.42 -25.06 -21.52
N GLN A 118 18.59 -26.06 -21.22
CA GLN A 118 17.83 -26.14 -19.97
C GLN A 118 17.57 -27.61 -19.61
N ASP A 119 17.84 -27.96 -18.35
CA ASP A 119 17.46 -29.24 -17.73
C ASP A 119 16.92 -29.01 -16.30
N GLU A 120 16.80 -30.08 -15.50
CA GLU A 120 16.30 -30.01 -14.12
C GLU A 120 17.23 -29.24 -13.16
N GLN A 121 18.51 -29.14 -13.46
CA GLN A 121 19.54 -28.58 -12.59
C GLN A 121 20.17 -27.29 -13.13
N PHE A 122 20.15 -27.08 -14.45
CA PHE A 122 20.89 -26.03 -15.13
C PHE A 122 20.05 -25.29 -16.17
N VAL A 123 20.35 -24.00 -16.31
CA VAL A 123 19.90 -23.18 -17.44
C VAL A 123 21.10 -22.40 -17.98
N VAL A 124 21.29 -22.44 -19.30
CA VAL A 124 22.37 -21.72 -19.99
C VAL A 124 21.73 -20.66 -20.87
N LEU A 125 22.12 -19.41 -20.64
CA LEU A 125 21.60 -18.24 -21.35
C LEU A 125 22.68 -17.66 -22.27
N ASN A 126 22.34 -17.44 -23.54
CA ASN A 126 23.12 -16.62 -24.47
C ASN A 126 22.90 -15.14 -24.13
N LYS A 127 23.75 -14.63 -23.26
CA LYS A 127 23.68 -13.25 -22.79
C LYS A 127 24.18 -12.28 -23.87
N PRO A 128 23.38 -11.27 -24.27
CA PRO A 128 23.82 -10.26 -25.23
C PRO A 128 24.90 -9.34 -24.63
N GLN A 129 25.77 -8.82 -25.51
CA GLN A 129 26.78 -7.82 -25.16
C GLN A 129 26.14 -6.60 -24.49
N GLY A 130 26.82 -6.04 -23.49
CA GLY A 130 26.40 -4.80 -22.82
C GLY A 130 25.35 -4.99 -21.72
N LEU A 131 24.86 -6.21 -21.49
CA LEU A 131 24.02 -6.51 -20.33
C LEU A 131 24.94 -6.84 -19.13
N ALA A 132 24.72 -6.26 -17.95
CA ALA A 132 25.47 -6.65 -16.74
C ALA A 132 25.01 -8.03 -16.23
N VAL A 133 25.93 -8.88 -15.72
CA VAL A 133 25.58 -10.20 -15.16
C VAL A 133 24.92 -10.04 -13.79
N GLN A 134 25.47 -9.15 -12.98
CA GLN A 134 24.98 -8.76 -11.69
C GLN A 134 24.95 -7.23 -11.65
N ASP A 135 23.98 -6.67 -10.96
CA ASP A 135 23.97 -5.24 -10.69
C ASP A 135 25.15 -4.89 -9.76
N GLY A 136 25.99 -3.96 -10.17
CA GLY A 136 27.15 -3.53 -9.38
C GLY A 136 26.73 -2.48 -8.35
N SER A 137 27.36 -2.49 -7.18
CA SER A 137 27.16 -1.48 -6.13
C SER A 137 27.85 -0.14 -6.43
N ALA A 138 27.73 0.37 -7.66
CA ALA A 138 28.28 1.66 -8.09
C ALA A 138 27.24 2.80 -7.99
N LEU A 139 26.38 2.74 -6.98
CA LEU A 139 25.52 3.83 -6.52
C LEU A 139 25.89 4.10 -5.05
N THR A 140 27.00 4.82 -4.85
CA THR A 140 27.24 5.60 -3.63
C THR A 140 27.56 7.02 -4.04
#